data_AF-A0A959HAS5-F1
#
_entry.id   AF-A0A959HAS5-F1
#
_cell.length_a   1.000
_cell.length_b   1.000
_cell.length_c   1.000
_cell.angle_alpha   90.00
_cell.angle_beta   90.00
_cell.angle_gamma   90.00
#
_symmetry.space_group_name_H-M   'P 1'
#
loop_
_entity.id
_entity.type
_entity.pdbx_description
1 polymer ?
#
loop_
_entity_poly.entity_id
_entity_poly.type
_entity_poly.pdbx_seq_one_letter_code
_entity_poly.pdbx_strand_id
1 'polypeptide(L)'
;MLKNPTPQEIAVFVSLYITAAALTAWLVLEGVQLRMELPWVVELFVMGAGLFTAAYFTTIYYLRKYIYRKIKLIYKTIHKHKVSSQEKSKSIDVRANIIDEVEKQVAEWAEQQKEEIDKYKAWA
;
A
#
# COMPACT_ATOMS: atom_id res chain seq x y z
N MET A 1 6.81 -6.98 -11.49
CA MET A 1 5.86 -6.24 -10.61
C MET A 1 4.61 -7.08 -10.39
N LEU A 2 4.35 -7.55 -9.17
CA LEU A 2 3.15 -8.34 -8.82
C LEU A 2 1.89 -7.59 -9.21
N LYS A 3 0.97 -8.23 -9.95
CA LYS A 3 -0.34 -7.65 -10.24
C LYS A 3 -1.36 -8.18 -9.23
N ASN A 4 -1.92 -7.28 -8.42
CA ASN A 4 -2.97 -7.52 -7.43
C ASN A 4 -2.54 -8.43 -6.26
N PRO A 5 -1.46 -8.06 -5.53
CA PRO A 5 -0.95 -8.93 -4.48
C PRO A 5 -1.97 -9.10 -3.35
N THR A 6 -2.02 -10.30 -2.76
CA THR A 6 -2.83 -10.56 -1.56
C THR A 6 -2.14 -9.98 -0.31
N PRO A 7 -2.88 -9.73 0.79
CA PRO A 7 -2.28 -9.31 2.06
C PRO A 7 -1.21 -10.29 2.56
N GLN A 8 -1.43 -11.59 2.37
CA GLN A 8 -0.48 -12.63 2.74
C GLN A 8 0.78 -12.59 1.89
N GLU A 9 0.65 -12.42 0.56
CA GLU A 9 1.80 -12.23 -0.31
C GLU A 9 2.61 -11.01 0.12
N ILE A 10 1.96 -9.89 0.42
CA ILE A 10 2.63 -8.68 0.93
C ILE A 10 3.37 -8.98 2.23
N ALA A 11 2.74 -9.67 3.17
CA ALA A 11 3.37 -10.03 4.43
C ALA A 11 4.62 -10.89 4.21
N VAL A 12 4.55 -11.89 3.32
CA VAL A 12 5.71 -12.74 2.96
C VAL A 12 6.81 -11.92 2.30
N PHE A 13 6.48 -11.02 1.37
CA PHE A 13 7.50 -10.18 0.74
C PHE A 13 8.13 -9.22 1.74
N VAL A 14 7.33 -8.54 2.56
CA VAL A 14 7.82 -7.61 3.59
C VAL A 14 8.71 -8.35 4.59
N SER A 15 8.30 -9.53 5.07
CA SER A 15 9.10 -10.32 6.02
C SER A 15 10.40 -10.80 5.40
N LEU A 16 10.38 -11.30 4.15
CA LEU A 16 11.60 -11.69 3.44
C LEU A 16 12.57 -10.53 3.26
N TYR A 17 12.08 -9.35 2.87
CA TYR A 17 12.92 -8.16 2.72
C TYR A 17 13.52 -7.72 4.06
N ILE A 18 12.73 -7.70 5.13
CA ILE A 18 13.20 -7.33 6.47
C ILE A 18 14.25 -8.33 6.97
N THR A 19 13.99 -9.63 6.86
CA THR A 19 14.92 -10.67 7.30
C THR A 19 16.22 -10.63 6.51
N ALA A 20 16.15 -10.49 5.18
CA ALA A 20 17.34 -10.37 4.35
C ALA A 20 18.15 -9.11 4.72
N ALA A 21 17.49 -7.96 4.87
CA ALA A 21 18.14 -6.72 5.29
C ALA A 21 18.80 -6.87 6.68
N ALA A 22 18.12 -7.51 7.62
CA ALA A 22 18.63 -7.80 8.96
C ALA A 22 19.92 -8.62 8.92
N LEU A 23 19.90 -9.73 8.18
CA LEU A 23 21.05 -10.62 8.05
C LEU A 23 22.22 -9.91 7.37
N THR A 24 21.97 -9.14 6.31
CA THR A 24 23.04 -8.37 5.66
C THR A 24 23.63 -7.30 6.58
N ALA A 25 22.80 -6.59 7.34
CA ALA A 25 23.28 -5.57 8.29
C ALA A 25 24.11 -6.21 9.40
N TRP A 26 23.66 -7.35 9.94
CA TRP A 26 24.39 -8.12 10.94
C TRP A 26 25.78 -8.52 10.43
N LEU A 27 25.86 -9.16 9.26
CA LEU A 27 27.13 -9.59 8.67
C LEU A 27 28.11 -8.43 8.43
N VAL A 28 27.59 -7.27 8.02
CA VAL A 28 28.42 -6.06 7.83
C VAL A 28 28.93 -5.54 9.16
N LEU A 29 28.09 -5.46 10.20
CA LEU A 29 28.48 -4.97 11.51
C LEU A 29 29.54 -5.88 12.16
N GLU A 30 29.37 -7.19 12.07
CA GLU A 30 30.33 -8.18 12.59
C GLU A 30 31.70 -8.05 11.88
N GLY A 31 31.70 -7.84 10.55
CA GLY A 31 32.92 -7.58 9.79
C GLY A 31 33.63 -6.26 10.14
N VAL A 32 32.88 -5.23 10.55
CA VAL A 32 33.42 -3.95 11.01
C VAL A 32 33.97 -4.06 12.44
N GLN A 33 33.27 -4.77 13.32
CA GLN A 33 33.68 -4.99 14.71
C GLN A 33 35.04 -5.69 14.79
N LEU A 34 35.28 -6.67 13.90
CA LEU A 34 36.58 -7.35 13.77
C LEU A 34 37.74 -6.39 13.41
N ARG A 35 37.46 -5.24 12.81
CA ARG A 35 38.47 -4.26 12.37
C ARG A 35 38.64 -3.07 13.32
N MET A 36 37.59 -2.70 14.07
CA MET A 36 37.53 -1.43 14.80
C MET A 36 37.16 -1.53 16.29
N GLU A 37 36.98 -2.74 16.86
CA GLU A 37 36.69 -2.93 18.30
C GLU A 37 35.50 -2.05 18.79
N LEU A 38 34.40 -2.04 18.02
CA LEU A 38 33.22 -1.23 18.35
C LEU A 38 32.51 -1.74 19.62
N PRO A 39 32.07 -0.83 20.52
CA PRO A 39 31.27 -1.21 21.67
C PRO A 39 29.92 -1.82 21.25
N TRP A 40 29.51 -2.90 21.91
CA TRP A 40 28.25 -3.61 21.67
C TRP A 40 27.00 -2.71 21.74
N VAL A 41 27.04 -1.63 22.55
CA VAL A 41 25.93 -0.66 22.66
C VAL A 41 25.75 0.13 21.36
N VAL A 42 26.86 0.52 20.71
CA VAL A 42 26.83 1.27 19.44
C VAL A 42 26.29 0.37 18.34
N GLU A 43 26.74 -0.88 18.30
CA GLU A 43 26.27 -1.90 17.37
C GLU A 43 24.75 -2.12 17.49
N LEU A 44 24.25 -2.33 18.71
CA LEU A 44 22.82 -2.51 18.97
C LEU A 44 22.01 -1.30 18.49
N PHE A 45 22.49 -0.09 18.75
CA PHE A 45 21.81 1.14 18.34
C PHE A 45 21.75 1.29 16.82
N VAL A 46 22.88 1.06 16.13
CA VAL A 46 22.96 1.13 14.66
C VAL A 46 22.07 0.06 14.01
N MET A 47 22.12 -1.17 14.53
CA MET A 47 21.29 -2.27 14.04
C MET A 47 19.80 -1.97 14.25
N GLY A 48 19.42 -1.54 15.45
CA GLY A 48 18.03 -1.23 15.79
C GLY A 48 17.46 -0.09 14.94
N ALA A 49 18.20 1.01 14.80
CA ALA A 49 17.80 2.14 13.98
C ALA A 49 17.71 1.76 12.48
N GLY A 50 18.67 0.99 11.99
CA GLY A 50 18.68 0.50 10.61
C GLY A 50 17.49 -0.41 10.30
N LEU A 51 17.23 -1.39 11.19
CA LEU A 51 16.10 -2.31 11.07
C LEU A 51 14.76 -1.59 11.12
N PHE A 52 14.57 -0.69 12.08
CA PHE A 52 13.33 0.08 12.19
C PHE A 52 13.06 0.87 10.90
N THR A 53 14.10 1.55 10.40
CA THR A 53 14.01 2.34 9.16
C THR A 53 13.66 1.45 7.97
N ALA A 54 14.39 0.35 7.77
CA ALA A 54 14.14 -0.58 6.67
C ALA A 54 12.74 -1.21 6.73
N ALA A 55 12.30 -1.62 7.93
CA ALA A 55 10.99 -2.20 8.15
C ALA A 55 9.86 -1.21 7.88
N TYR A 56 9.98 0.02 8.39
CA TYR A 56 9.00 1.08 8.17
C TYR A 56 8.83 1.40 6.68
N PHE A 57 9.94 1.66 5.98
CA PHE A 57 9.90 2.02 4.55
C PHE A 57 9.42 0.87 3.66
N THR A 58 9.84 -0.35 3.94
CA THR A 58 9.37 -1.54 3.19
C THR A 58 7.87 -1.71 3.39
N THR A 59 7.40 -1.68 4.63
CA THR A 59 5.99 -1.88 4.96
C THR A 59 5.10 -0.80 4.32
N ILE A 60 5.44 0.48 4.48
CA ILE A 60 4.63 1.57 3.93
C ILE A 60 4.60 1.55 2.40
N TYR A 61 5.70 1.15 1.75
CA TYR A 61 5.76 1.00 0.30
C TYR A 61 4.77 -0.06 -0.20
N TYR A 62 4.80 -1.26 0.39
CA TYR A 62 3.94 -2.35 -0.04
C TYR A 62 2.47 -2.12 0.33
N LEU A 63 2.21 -1.54 1.50
CA LEU A 63 0.85 -1.19 1.93
C LEU A 63 0.22 -0.14 1.00
N ARG A 64 0.96 0.93 0.67
CA ARG A 64 0.51 1.95 -0.29
C ARG A 64 0.14 1.33 -1.65
N LYS A 65 0.99 0.42 -2.14
CA LYS A 65 0.78 -0.27 -3.41
C LYS A 65 -0.46 -1.17 -3.39
N TYR A 66 -0.70 -1.84 -2.27
CA TYR A 66 -1.89 -2.67 -2.06
C TYR A 66 -3.17 -1.84 -2.07
N ILE A 67 -3.23 -0.82 -1.21
CA ILE A 67 -4.41 0.05 -1.04
C ILE A 67 -4.74 0.75 -2.36
N TYR A 68 -3.75 1.36 -3.01
CA TYR A 68 -3.93 2.02 -4.32
C TYR A 68 -4.53 1.07 -5.36
N ARG A 69 -4.08 -0.19 -5.38
CA ARG A 69 -4.60 -1.18 -6.34
C ARG A 69 -6.08 -1.45 -6.13
N LYS A 70 -6.48 -1.68 -4.88
CA LYS A 70 -7.85 -2.01 -4.52
C LYS A 70 -8.78 -0.84 -4.83
N ILE A 71 -8.38 0.36 -4.45
CA ILE A 71 -9.14 1.59 -4.71
C ILE A 71 -9.26 1.86 -6.20
N LYS A 72 -8.16 1.70 -6.97
CA LYS A 72 -8.21 1.82 -8.43
C LYS A 72 -9.18 0.85 -9.09
N LEU A 73 -9.32 -0.36 -8.55
CA LEU A 73 -10.29 -1.34 -9.05
C LEU A 73 -11.72 -0.93 -8.74
N ILE A 74 -12.01 -0.50 -7.50
CA ILE A 74 -13.35 0.01 -7.11
C ILE A 74 -13.75 1.18 -8.00
N TYR A 75 -12.85 2.16 -8.15
CA TYR A 75 -13.08 3.34 -8.99
C TYR A 75 -13.44 2.95 -10.43
N LYS A 76 -12.69 2.01 -11.02
CA LYS A 76 -12.96 1.49 -12.36
C LYS A 76 -14.32 0.80 -12.48
N THR A 77 -14.82 0.19 -11.41
CA THR A 77 -16.10 -0.50 -11.40
C THR A 77 -17.26 0.49 -11.37
N ILE A 78 -17.26 1.45 -10.42
CA ILE A 78 -18.37 2.40 -10.26
C ILE A 78 -18.43 3.45 -11.37
N HIS A 79 -17.28 3.81 -11.96
CA HIS A 79 -17.24 4.75 -13.08
C HIS A 79 -17.29 4.05 -14.46
N LYS A 80 -17.45 2.72 -14.55
CA LYS A 80 -17.36 1.97 -15.81
C LYS A 80 -18.34 2.47 -16.91
N HIS A 81 -19.41 3.14 -16.52
CA HIS A 81 -20.41 3.73 -17.43
C HIS A 81 -20.28 5.25 -17.64
N LYS A 82 -19.35 5.96 -16.97
CA LYS A 82 -19.27 7.44 -16.99
C LYS A 82 -17.87 8.05 -17.25
N VAL A 83 -16.83 7.28 -17.59
CA VAL A 83 -15.50 7.89 -17.81
C VAL A 83 -15.33 8.40 -19.23
N SER A 84 -15.51 9.72 -19.41
CA SER A 84 -14.76 10.46 -20.42
C SER A 84 -13.26 10.40 -20.05
N SER A 85 -12.38 10.29 -21.03
CA SER A 85 -10.95 10.00 -20.83
C SER A 85 -10.17 11.05 -19.99
N GLN A 86 -10.80 12.17 -19.58
CA GLN A 86 -10.16 13.31 -18.92
C GLN A 86 -10.00 13.21 -17.38
N GLU A 87 -10.76 12.38 -16.66
CA GLU A 87 -10.63 12.26 -15.17
C GLU A 87 -9.59 11.23 -14.71
N LYS A 88 -8.79 10.66 -15.63
CA LYS A 88 -7.78 9.63 -15.34
C LYS A 88 -6.62 10.10 -14.45
N SER A 89 -6.54 11.40 -14.13
CA SER A 89 -5.38 12.03 -13.50
C SER A 89 -5.66 12.70 -12.15
N LYS A 90 -6.77 12.42 -11.46
CA LYS A 90 -6.80 12.71 -10.02
C LYS A 90 -5.85 11.72 -9.36
N SER A 91 -4.64 12.19 -9.08
CA SER A 91 -3.62 11.45 -8.34
C SER A 91 -4.23 11.07 -7.00
N ILE A 92 -4.65 9.81 -6.92
CA ILE A 92 -5.16 9.18 -5.72
C ILE A 92 -4.07 9.30 -4.65
N ASP A 93 -4.23 10.26 -3.73
CA ASP A 93 -3.26 10.51 -2.68
C ASP A 93 -3.53 9.56 -1.51
N VAL A 94 -2.66 8.57 -1.36
CA VAL A 94 -2.72 7.58 -0.28
C VAL A 94 -2.33 8.20 1.07
N ARG A 95 -1.91 9.47 1.13
CA ARG A 95 -1.74 10.22 2.40
C ARG A 95 -3.05 10.86 2.88
N ALA A 96 -4.00 11.10 1.99
CA ALA A 96 -5.34 11.58 2.34
C ALA A 96 -6.24 10.41 2.77
N ASN A 97 -7.39 10.70 3.37
CA ASN A 97 -8.36 9.66 3.77
C ASN A 97 -9.14 9.13 2.56
N ILE A 98 -8.38 8.49 1.68
CA ILE A 98 -8.75 7.93 0.38
C ILE A 98 -9.85 6.87 0.48
N ILE A 99 -9.93 6.17 1.61
CA ILE A 99 -10.96 5.14 1.83
C ILE A 99 -12.32 5.82 1.99
N ASP A 100 -12.41 6.85 2.84
CA ASP A 100 -13.64 7.63 3.06
C ASP A 100 -14.15 8.27 1.75
N GLU A 101 -13.24 8.80 0.92
CA GLU A 101 -13.62 9.39 -0.37
C GLU A 101 -14.24 8.34 -1.30
N VAL A 102 -13.65 7.15 -1.37
CA VAL A 102 -14.16 6.04 -2.19
C VAL A 102 -15.48 5.53 -1.64
N GLU A 103 -15.63 5.43 -0.32
CA GLU A 103 -16.89 5.03 0.31
C GLU A 103 -18.02 5.98 -0.06
N LYS A 104 -17.78 7.29 0.03
CA LYS A 104 -18.76 8.31 -0.38
C LYS A 104 -19.13 8.17 -1.86
N GLN A 105 -18.15 8.01 -2.75
CA GLN A 105 -18.41 7.83 -4.18
C GLN A 105 -19.22 6.56 -4.48
N VAL A 106 -18.96 5.47 -3.75
CA VAL A 106 -19.73 4.23 -3.88
C VAL A 106 -21.17 4.40 -3.40
N ALA A 107 -21.39 5.12 -2.29
CA ALA A 107 -22.73 5.43 -1.80
C ALA A 107 -23.54 6.27 -2.79
N GLU A 108 -22.94 7.35 -3.32
CA GLU A 108 -23.57 8.19 -4.35
C GLU A 108 -23.88 7.41 -5.63
N TRP A 109 -22.96 6.54 -6.07
CA TRP A 109 -23.19 5.66 -7.21
C TRP A 109 -24.36 4.69 -6.98
N ALA A 110 -24.46 4.09 -5.79
CA ALA A 110 -25.53 3.16 -5.46
C ALA A 110 -26.90 3.84 -5.45
N GLU A 111 -26.99 5.08 -4.96
CA GLU A 111 -28.22 5.88 -4.97
C GLU A 111 -28.65 6.22 -6.41
N GLN A 112 -27.71 6.67 -7.26
CA GLN A 112 -27.98 6.93 -8.68
C GLN A 112 -28.49 5.69 -9.43
N GLN A 113 -27.88 4.53 -9.20
CA GLN A 113 -28.32 3.28 -9.82
C GLN A 113 -29.72 2.85 -9.36
N LYS A 114 -30.06 3.09 -8.08
CA LYS A 114 -31.40 2.82 -7.57
C LYS A 114 -32.45 3.70 -8.25
N GLU A 115 -32.19 4.99 -8.38
CA GLU A 115 -33.09 5.91 -9.09
C GLU A 115 -33.29 5.53 -10.56
N GLU A 116 -32.22 5.12 -11.26
CA GLU A 116 -32.31 4.65 -12.65
C GLU A 116 -33.20 3.41 -12.75
N ILE A 117 -33.02 2.42 -11.87
CA ILE A 117 -33.84 1.21 -11.84
C ILE A 117 -35.32 1.53 -11.56
N ASP A 118 -35.59 2.42 -10.62
CA ASP A 118 -36.96 2.81 -10.28
C ASP A 118 -37.64 3.56 -11.45
N LYS A 119 -36.90 4.40 -12.18
CA LYS A 119 -37.36 5.01 -13.43
C LYS A 119 -37.70 3.95 -14.48
N TYR A 120 -36.83 2.96 -14.69
CA TYR A 120 -37.10 1.90 -15.67
C TYR A 120 -38.31 1.04 -15.28
N LYS A 121 -38.51 0.75 -14.00
CA LYS A 121 -39.69 0.01 -13.52
C LYS A 121 -40.98 0.81 -13.65
N ALA A 122 -40.95 2.13 -13.48
CA ALA A 122 -42.13 2.98 -13.66
C ALA A 122 -42.57 3.10 -15.13
N TRP A 123 -41.71 2.73 -16.08
CA TRP A 123 -41.99 2.75 -17.52
C TRP A 123 -42.44 1.37 -18.06
N ALA A 124 -42.37 0.32 -17.24
CA ALA A 124 -42.78 -1.05 -17.56
C ALA A 124 -44.16 -1.35 -16.96
#